data_AF-A0A1D2RBC1-F1
#
_entry.id   AF-A0A1D2RBC1-F1
#
_cell.length_a   1.000
_cell.length_b   1.000
_cell.length_c   1.000
_cell.angle_alpha   90.00
_cell.angle_beta   90.00
_cell.angle_gamma   90.00
#
_symmetry.space_group_name_H-M   'P 1'
#
loop_
_entity.id
_entity.type
_entity.pdbx_description
1 polymer ?
#
loop_
_entity_poly.entity_id
_entity_poly.type
_entity_poly.pdbx_seq_one_letter_code
_entity_poly.pdbx_strand_id
1 'polypeptide(L)' 'MGTITISISDEMEEGISNIMSKFGFESKRDFIEVATRDKILELKKRIFFELSNEIARGLNKSGVEEEEILEEFEKMRE' A
#
# COMPACT_ATOMS: atom_id res chain seq x y z
N MET A 1 -0.32 -20.55 11.85
CA MET A 1 -0.08 -19.09 11.87
C MET A 1 1.33 -18.87 12.39
N GLY A 2 2.11 -17.96 11.78
CA GLY A 2 3.40 -17.57 12.33
C GLY A 2 3.22 -16.56 13.47
N THR A 3 4.15 -16.54 14.42
CA THR A 3 4.19 -15.56 15.52
C THR A 3 5.40 -14.66 15.33
N ILE A 4 5.22 -13.35 15.56
CA ILE A 4 6.29 -12.36 15.56
C ILE A 4 6.27 -11.69 16.95
N THR A 5 7.44 -11.57 17.56
CA THR A 5 7.64 -10.81 18.80
C THR A 5 8.44 -9.56 18.48
N ILE A 6 7.93 -8.40 18.89
CA ILE A 6 8.60 -7.11 18.73
C ILE A 6 8.67 -6.40 20.08
N SER A 7 9.76 -5.68 20.30
CA SER A 7 9.87 -4.73 21.41
C SER A 7 9.55 -3.33 20.90
N ILE A 8 8.72 -2.61 21.63
CA ILE A 8 8.36 -1.22 21.34
C ILE A 8 8.74 -0.34 22.52
N SER A 9 8.85 0.97 22.30
CA SER A 9 9.06 1.92 23.39
C SER A 9 7.79 2.11 24.22
N ASP A 10 7.97 2.51 25.48
CA ASP A 10 6.84 2.83 26.38
C ASP A 10 5.95 3.93 25.78
N GLU A 11 6.55 4.95 25.15
CA GLU A 11 5.81 6.01 24.43
C GLU A 11 4.90 5.44 23.32
N MET A 12 5.39 4.45 22.58
CA MET A 12 4.59 3.81 21.53
C MET A 12 3.47 2.96 22.13
N GLU A 13 3.72 2.29 23.25
CA GLU A 13 2.69 1.53 23.96
C GLU A 13 1.56 2.43 24.49
N GLU A 14 1.91 3.58 25.07
CA GLU A 14 0.95 4.60 25.48
C GLU A 14 0.16 5.14 24.29
N GLY A 15 0.85 5.45 23.19
CA GLY A 15 0.23 5.88 21.94
C GLY A 15 -0.79 4.87 21.41
N ILE A 16 -0.42 3.59 21.36
CA ILE A 16 -1.32 2.49 20.96
C ILE A 16 -2.53 2.44 21.89
N SER A 17 -2.32 2.47 23.21
CA SER A 17 -3.41 2.35 24.19
C SER A 17 -4.40 3.51 24.08
N ASN A 18 -3.91 4.73 23.87
CA ASN A 18 -4.74 5.92 23.67
C ASN A 18 -5.58 5.83 22.38
N ILE A 19 -4.97 5.39 21.28
CA ILE A 19 -5.67 5.19 20.01
C ILE A 19 -6.72 4.08 20.16
N MET A 20 -6.37 2.94 20.76
CA MET A 20 -7.31 1.85 20.98
C MET A 20 -8.54 2.30 21.77
N SER A 21 -8.34 3.03 22.87
CA SER A 21 -9.44 3.58 23.66
C SER A 21 -10.32 4.54 22.86
N LYS A 22 -9.71 5.43 22.07
CA LYS A 22 -10.42 6.42 21.26
C LYS A 22 -11.26 5.82 20.14
N PHE A 23 -10.79 4.71 19.54
CA PHE A 23 -11.43 4.07 18.40
C PHE A 23 -12.16 2.77 18.76
N GLY A 24 -12.25 2.43 20.04
CA GLY A 24 -13.04 1.29 20.53
C GLY A 24 -12.42 -0.09 20.24
N PHE A 25 -11.10 -0.19 20.16
CA PHE A 25 -10.43 -1.49 20.04
C PHE A 25 -10.32 -2.16 21.41
N GLU A 26 -10.81 -3.40 21.51
CA GLU A 26 -10.76 -4.20 22.73
C GLU A 26 -9.47 -5.03 22.86
N SER A 27 -8.76 -5.24 21.75
CA SER A 27 -7.61 -6.15 21.66
C SER A 27 -6.40 -5.46 21.02
N LYS A 28 -5.25 -5.45 21.73
CA LYS A 28 -3.97 -4.95 21.19
C LYS A 28 -3.58 -5.73 19.95
N ARG A 29 -3.84 -7.04 19.94
CA ARG A 29 -3.57 -7.92 18.80
C ARG A 29 -4.37 -7.48 17.57
N ASP A 30 -5.66 -7.24 17.74
CA ASP A 30 -6.55 -6.91 16.62
C ASP A 30 -6.19 -5.54 16.04
N PHE A 31 -5.88 -4.57 16.93
CA PHE A 31 -5.36 -3.28 16.53
C PHE A 31 -4.06 -3.41 15.70
N ILE A 32 -3.07 -4.15 16.20
CA ILE A 32 -1.79 -4.34 15.51
C ILE A 32 -1.99 -5.05 14.17
N GLU A 33 -2.87 -6.06 14.11
CA GLU A 33 -3.16 -6.78 12.87
C GLU A 33 -3.77 -5.87 11.81
N VAL A 34 -4.78 -5.07 12.18
CA VAL A 34 -5.43 -4.11 11.28
C VAL A 34 -4.43 -3.03 10.84
N ALA A 35 -3.72 -2.41 11.79
CA ALA A 35 -2.74 -1.38 11.49
C ALA A 35 -1.63 -1.87 10.55
N THR A 36 -1.16 -3.12 10.76
CA THR A 36 -0.15 -3.74 9.90
C THR A 36 -0.70 -4.02 8.50
N ARG A 37 -1.92 -4.55 8.40
CA ARG A 37 -2.60 -4.79 7.12
C ARG A 37 -2.76 -3.51 6.32
N ASP A 38 -3.23 -2.45 6.97
CA ASP A 38 -3.44 -1.15 6.34
C ASP A 38 -2.11 -0.55 5.86
N LYS A 39 -1.05 -0.66 6.66
CA LYS A 39 0.28 -0.20 6.23
C LYS A 39 0.81 -0.98 5.04
N ILE A 40 0.60 -2.30 4.99
CA ILE A 40 0.97 -3.11 3.83
C ILE A 40 0.22 -2.66 2.57
N LEU A 41 -1.09 -2.35 2.69
CA LEU A 41 -1.88 -1.85 1.56
C LEU A 41 -1.40 -0.47 1.08
N GLU A 42 -1.08 0.43 1.99
CA GLU A 42 -0.49 1.74 1.68
C GLU A 42 0.83 1.59 0.90
N LEU A 43 1.72 0.70 1.36
CA LEU A 43 3.00 0.44 0.71
C LEU A 43 2.83 -0.20 -0.68
N LYS A 44 1.89 -1.15 -0.84
CA LYS A 44 1.54 -1.72 -2.15
C LYS A 44 1.02 -0.65 -3.12
N LYS A 45 0.15 0.24 -2.64
CA LYS A 45 -0.37 1.36 -3.43
C LYS A 45 0.78 2.27 -3.88
N ARG A 46 1.74 2.55 -3.00
CA ARG A 46 2.93 3.35 -3.35
C ARG A 46 3.77 2.68 -4.44
N ILE A 47 4.07 1.39 -4.30
CA ILE A 47 4.83 0.62 -5.31
C ILE A 47 4.11 0.67 -6.66
N PHE A 48 2.79 0.47 -6.68
CA PHE A 48 2.00 0.57 -7.90
C PHE A 48 2.17 1.93 -8.59
N PHE A 49 2.03 3.04 -7.86
CA PHE A 49 2.20 4.36 -8.46
C PHE A 49 3.63 4.65 -8.90
N GLU A 50 4.64 4.18 -8.17
CA GLU A 50 6.04 4.32 -8.58
C GLU A 50 6.28 3.64 -9.93
N LEU A 51 5.80 2.41 -10.11
CA LEU A 51 5.83 1.67 -11.37
C LEU A 51 5.04 2.36 -12.49
N SER A 52 3.79 2.76 -12.24
CA SER A 52 2.96 3.44 -13.24
C SER A 52 3.60 4.75 -13.69
N ASN A 53 4.20 5.51 -12.78
CA ASN A 53 4.88 6.76 -13.10
C ASN A 53 6.19 6.53 -13.87
N GLU A 54 6.87 5.41 -13.65
CA GLU A 54 8.04 5.01 -14.44
C GLU A 54 7.63 4.66 -15.87
N ILE A 55 6.57 3.85 -16.03
CA ILE A 55 6.01 3.49 -17.35
C ILE A 55 5.57 4.74 -18.10
N ALA A 56 4.78 5.61 -17.48
CA ALA A 56 4.33 6.86 -18.11
C ALA A 56 5.49 7.76 -18.55
N ARG A 57 6.55 7.85 -17.73
CA ARG A 57 7.78 8.58 -18.10
C ARG A 57 8.50 7.91 -19.28
N GLY A 58 8.51 6.59 -19.35
CA GLY A 58 9.07 5.83 -20.48
C GLY A 58 8.30 6.09 -21.78
N LEU A 59 6.96 6.00 -21.73
CA LEU A 59 6.09 6.25 -22.88
C LEU A 59 6.23 7.68 -23.41
N ASN A 60 6.18 8.68 -22.52
CA ASN A 60 6.38 10.09 -22.89
C ASN A 60 7.75 10.34 -23.53
N LYS A 61 8.81 9.66 -23.07
CA LYS A 61 10.15 9.77 -23.67
C LYS A 61 10.21 9.15 -25.08
N SER A 62 9.45 8.09 -25.30
CA SER A 62 9.35 7.41 -26.59
C SER A 62 8.41 8.11 -27.56
N GLY A 63 7.72 9.17 -27.14
CA GLY A 63 6.75 9.91 -27.96
C GLY A 63 5.50 9.09 -28.31
N VAL A 64 5.21 8.06 -27.52
CA VAL A 64 4.07 7.18 -27.73
C VAL A 64 2.85 7.82 -27.10
N GLU A 65 1.85 8.11 -27.91
CA GLU A 65 0.57 8.69 -27.47
C GLU A 65 -0.34 7.59 -26.88
N GLU A 66 -1.23 7.98 -25.96
CA GLU A 66 -2.12 7.04 -25.27
C GLU A 66 -3.04 6.28 -26.26
N GLU A 67 -3.43 6.94 -27.36
CA GLU A 67 -4.23 6.35 -28.44
C GLU A 67 -3.49 5.23 -29.19
N GLU A 68 -2.18 5.38 -29.43
CA GLU A 68 -1.38 4.34 -30.11
C GLU A 68 -1.29 3.05 -29.28
N ILE A 69 -1.18 3.20 -27.96
CA ILE A 69 -1.14 2.06 -27.02
C ILE A 69 -2.49 1.33 -27.03
N LEU A 70 -3.60 2.06 -26.98
CA LEU A 70 -4.94 1.49 -26.98
C LEU A 70 -5.22 0.73 -28.29
N GLU A 71 -4.81 1.29 -29.43
CA GLU A 71 -4.91 0.60 -30.73
C GLU A 71 -4.13 -0.73 -30.76
N GLU A 72 -2.93 -0.78 -30.19
CA GLU A 72 -2.16 -2.03 -30.11
C GLU A 72 -2.83 -3.08 -29.22
N PHE A 73 -3.40 -2.68 -28.08
CA PHE A 73 -4.12 -3.60 -27.20
C PHE A 73 -5.38 -4.19 -27.85
N GLU A 74 -6.12 -3.40 -28.63
CA GLU A 74 -7.29 -3.88 -29.37
C GLU A 74 -6.88 -4.88 -30.47
N LYS A 75 -5.81 -4.60 -31.21
CA LYS A 75 -5.28 -5.51 -32.25
C LYS A 75 -4.80 -6.84 -31.69
N MET A 76 -4.31 -6.89 -30.45
CA MET A 76 -3.90 -8.14 -29.79
C MET A 76 -5.06 -8.95 -29.19
N ARG A 77 -6.28 -8.39 -29.16
CA ARG A 77 -7.48 -9.03 -28.60
C ARG A 77 -8.24 -9.90 -29.61
N GLU A 78 -7.98 -9.73 -30.90
CA GLU A 78 -8.47 -10.57 -32.01
C GLU A 78 -7.60 -11.81 -32.23
#